data_AF-A0A6J4PLE2-F1
#
_entry.id   AF-A0A6J4PLE2-F1
#
_cell.length_a   1.000
_cell.length_b   1.000
_cell.length_c   1.000
_cell.angle_alpha   90.00
_cell.angle_beta   90.00
_cell.angle_gamma   90.00
#
_symmetry.space_group_name_H-M   'P 1'
#
loop_
_entity.id
_entity.type
_entity.pdbx_description
1 polymer ?
#
loop_
_entity_poly.entity_id
_entity_poly.type
_entity_poly.pdbx_seq_one_letter_code
_entity_poly.pdbx_strand_id
1 'polypeptide(L)' 'MEGREEVCLAEEAERLRRSGLGVDEVASRMGVDAAWVETVVSPPEDNEEITPEKD' A
#
# COMPACT_ATOMS: atom_id res chain seq x y z
N MET A 1 14.34 -25.58 3.62
CA MET A 1 14.29 -24.32 4.38
C MET A 1 13.03 -23.62 3.91
N GLU A 2 12.01 -23.53 4.75
CA GLU A 2 10.74 -22.92 4.37
C GLU A 2 10.99 -21.44 4.10
N GLY A 3 10.93 -21.05 2.82
CA GLY A 3 11.13 -19.67 2.36
C GLY A 3 9.95 -18.82 2.78
N ARG A 4 9.93 -18.41 4.04
CA ARG A 4 9.05 -17.36 4.53
C ARG A 4 9.67 -16.08 4.04
N GLU A 5 9.33 -15.69 2.81
CA GLU A 5 9.68 -14.37 2.30
C GLU A 5 9.14 -13.37 3.31
N GLU A 6 10.04 -12.64 3.96
CA GLU A 6 9.69 -11.56 4.87
C GLU A 6 9.11 -10.44 4.01
N VAL A 7 7.79 -10.47 3.81
CA VAL A 7 7.09 -9.44 3.05
C VAL A 7 7.10 -8.15 3.86
N CYS A 8 7.54 -7.07 3.24
CA CYS A 8 7.49 -5.74 3.86
C CYS A 8 6.03 -5.41 4.25
N LEU A 9 5.84 -4.83 5.44
CA LEU A 9 4.51 -4.48 5.94
C LEU A 9 3.72 -3.65 4.92
N ALA A 10 4.37 -2.69 4.25
CA ALA A 10 3.72 -1.85 3.24
C ALA A 10 3.13 -2.68 2.08
N GLU A 11 3.86 -3.70 1.63
CA GLU A 11 3.46 -4.54 0.51
C GLU A 11 2.27 -5.44 0.88
N GLU A 12 2.27 -6.01 2.09
CA GLU A 12 1.13 -6.79 2.60
C GLU A 12 -0.12 -5.90 2.81
N ALA A 13 0.06 -4.67 3.29
CA ALA A 13 -1.04 -3.71 3.44
C ALA A 13 -1.69 -3.37 2.08
N GLU A 14 -0.89 -3.13 1.05
CA GLU A 14 -1.36 -2.96 -0.33
C GLU A 14 -2.08 -4.21 -0.85
N ARG A 15 -1.56 -5.40 -0.56
CA ARG A 15 -2.15 -6.68 -0.99
C ARG A 15 -3.54 -6.89 -0.38
N LEU A 16 -3.69 -6.60 0.91
CA LEU A 16 -4.97 -6.64 1.60
C LEU A 16 -5.93 -5.58 1.04
N ARG A 17 -5.45 -4.37 0.76
CA ARG A 17 -6.26 -3.33 0.13
C ARG A 17 -6.78 -3.74 -1.24
N ARG A 18 -5.92 -4.31 -2.09
CA ARG A 18 -6.30 -4.83 -3.43
C ARG A 18 -7.28 -6.00 -3.36
N SER A 19 -7.30 -6.72 -2.25
CA SER A 19 -8.28 -7.78 -1.98
C SER A 19 -9.67 -7.22 -1.60
N GLY A 20 -9.83 -5.88 -1.54
CA GLY A 20 -11.09 -5.20 -1.28
C GLY A 20 -11.32 -4.81 0.18
N LEU A 21 -10.34 -5.03 1.06
CA LEU A 21 -10.45 -4.66 2.47
C LEU A 21 -10.32 -3.13 2.65
N GLY A 22 -11.05 -2.58 3.63
CA GLY A 22 -10.96 -1.16 4.01
C GLY A 22 -9.73 -0.87 4.86
N VAL A 23 -9.31 0.41 4.93
CA VAL A 23 -8.11 0.85 5.68
C VAL A 23 -8.13 0.38 7.13
N ASP A 24 -9.25 0.56 7.83
CA ASP A 24 -9.43 0.18 9.24
C ASP A 24 -9.32 -1.34 9.45
N GLU A 25 -9.91 -2.13 8.55
CA GLU A 25 -9.87 -3.59 8.58
C GLU A 25 -8.45 -4.12 8.29
N VAL A 26 -7.71 -3.48 7.37
CA VAL A 26 -6.29 -3.80 7.11
C VAL A 26 -5.45 -3.48 8.34
N ALA A 27 -5.66 -2.31 8.96
CA ALA A 27 -4.94 -1.88 10.15
C ALA A 27 -5.16 -2.85 11.32
N SER A 28 -6.41 -3.23 11.59
CA SER A 28 -6.75 -4.20 12.63
C SER A 28 -6.15 -5.58 12.37
N ARG A 29 -6.13 -6.03 11.12
CA ARG A 29 -5.61 -7.36 10.74
C ARG A 29 -4.09 -7.45 10.82
N MET A 30 -3.41 -6.33 10.57
CA MET A 30 -1.95 -6.23 10.64
C MET A 30 -1.43 -5.78 12.01
N GLY A 31 -2.29 -5.24 12.88
CA GLY A 31 -1.89 -4.68 14.17
C GLY A 31 -1.10 -3.38 14.03
N VAL A 32 -1.41 -2.58 13.02
CA VAL A 32 -0.76 -1.30 12.69
C VAL A 32 -1.75 -0.15 12.78
N ASP A 33 -1.26 1.08 12.70
CA ASP A 33 -2.10 2.27 12.74
C ASP A 33 -2.84 2.51 11.41
N ALA A 34 -4.12 2.91 11.48
CA ALA A 34 -4.94 3.19 10.30
C ALA A 34 -4.38 4.35 9.47
N ALA A 35 -3.80 5.38 10.11
CA ALA A 35 -3.16 6.48 9.40
C ALA A 35 -1.93 6.00 8.63
N TRP A 36 -1.16 5.05 9.18
CA TRP A 36 -0.06 4.44 8.44
C TRP A 36 -0.56 3.67 7.22
N VAL A 37 -1.62 2.86 7.36
CA VAL A 37 -2.21 2.13 6.23
C VAL A 37 -2.68 3.12 5.15
N GLU A 38 -3.34 4.21 5.55
CA GLU A 38 -3.81 5.26 4.63
C GLU A 38 -2.65 5.84 3.81
N THR A 39 -1.50 6.14 4.44
CA THR A 39 -0.31 6.65 3.72
C THR A 39 0.29 5.65 2.74
N VAL A 40 0.17 4.35 3.02
CA VAL A 40 0.71 3.29 2.17
C VAL A 40 -0.20 3.00 0.99
N VAL A 41 -1.51 2.95 1.21
CA VAL A 41 -2.49 2.55 0.18
C VAL A 41 -3.03 3.72 -0.64
N SER A 42 -2.89 4.93 -0.11
CA SER A 42 -3.14 6.19 -0.80
C SER A 42 -1.89 7.05 -0.66
N PRO A 43 -0.79 6.68 -1.35
CA PRO A 43 0.33 7.60 -1.45
C PRO A 43 -0.22 8.90 -2.07
N PRO A 44 0.23 10.08 -1.62
CA PRO A 44 -0.14 11.33 -2.28
C PRO A 44 0.17 11.15 -3.76
N GLU A 45 -0.85 11.36 -4.58
CA GLU A 45 -0.68 11.42 -6.02
C GLU A 45 0.26 12.62 -6.26
N ASP A 46 1.57 12.38 -6.33
CA ASP A 46 2.48 13.22 -7.09
C ASP A 46 2.06 13.09 -8.55
N ASN A 47 0.94 13.75 -8.86
CA ASN A 47 0.54 14.13 -10.19
C ASN A 47 1.52 15.20 -10.67
N GLU A 48 2.65 14.76 -11.21
CA GLU A 48 3.27 15.45 -12.33
C GLU A 48 3.25 14.51 -13.53
N GLU A 49 2.13 14.63 -14.27
CA GLU A 49 2.14 14.54 -15.72
C GLU A 49 3.35 15.34 -16.26
N ILE A 50 4.37 14.64 -16.75
CA ILE A 50 5.27 15.18 -17.77
C ILE A 50 5.38 14.12 -18.85
N THR A 51 4.43 14.13 -19.78
CA THR A 51 4.70 13.63 -21.13
C THR A 51 5.73 14.57 -21.76
N PRO A 52 6.95 14.12 -22.11
CA PRO A 52 7.70 14.87 -23.10
C PRO A 52 7.04 14.59 -24.45
N GLU A 53 6.10 15.46 -24.84
CA GLU A 53 5.75 15.65 -26.23
C GLU A 53 7.05 16.06 -26.95
N LYS A 54 7.50 15.26 -27.90
CA LYS A 54 8.62 15.62 -28.75
C LYS A 54 8.25 15.41 -30.21
N ASP A 55 8.02 16.56 -30.83
CA ASP A 55 8.06 16.91 -32.25
C ASP A 55 9.03 16.04 -33.10
#